data_AF-A0A1V5YEY1-F1
#
_entry.id   AF-A0A1V5YEY1-F1
#
_cell.length_a   1.000
_cell.length_b   1.000
_cell.length_c   1.000
_cell.angle_alpha   90.00
_cell.angle_beta   90.00
_cell.angle_gamma   90.00
#
_symmetry.space_group_name_H-M   'P 1'
#
loop_
_entity.id
_entity.type
_entity.pdbx_description
1 polymer ?
#
loop_
_entity_poly.entity_id
_entity_poly.type
_entity_poly.pdbx_seq_one_letter_code
_entity_poly.pdbx_strand_id
1 'polypeptide(L)'
;MKRPPLVVIVVLLPLSLTEAALARGFKKPAGAGARKVPLHNTEAFTCSEGAPDLTGDEFEFVNPNTNWSGDVSVAVSLKAATPDSGYDIWVNQAPGGCPLEEATQVAALHTDENGYGNVNVKVEKVAGAARFWVSAVGGNLVLLSRAIQLD
;
A
#
# COMPACT_ATOMS: atom_id res chain seq x y z
N MET A 1 -17.06 -59.98 53.77
CA MET A 1 -16.74 -58.54 53.63
C MET A 1 -17.35 -58.04 52.32
N LYS A 2 -18.41 -57.24 52.37
CA LYS A 2 -19.14 -56.72 51.20
C LYS A 2 -18.52 -55.38 50.77
N ARG A 3 -18.10 -55.26 49.50
CA ARG A 3 -17.65 -53.99 48.91
C ARG A 3 -18.88 -53.14 48.55
N PRO A 4 -18.89 -51.82 48.78
CA PRO A 4 -19.98 -50.95 48.33
C PRO A 4 -19.85 -50.66 46.82
N PRO A 5 -20.96 -50.38 46.11
CA PRO A 5 -20.90 -49.99 44.72
C PRO A 5 -20.41 -48.54 44.59
N LEU A 6 -19.49 -48.34 43.65
CA LEU A 6 -18.98 -47.04 43.22
C LEU A 6 -20.09 -46.33 42.42
N VAL A 7 -20.67 -45.26 42.97
CA VAL A 7 -21.62 -44.40 42.25
C VAL A 7 -20.80 -43.39 41.46
N VAL A 8 -20.73 -43.55 40.14
CA VAL A 8 -20.13 -42.58 39.21
C VAL A 8 -21.20 -41.56 38.86
N ILE A 9 -21.10 -40.36 39.44
CA ILE A 9 -21.94 -39.22 39.08
C ILE A 9 -21.31 -38.58 37.83
N VAL A 10 -21.90 -38.86 36.67
CA VAL A 10 -21.56 -38.16 35.43
C VAL A 10 -22.28 -36.81 35.45
N VAL A 11 -21.55 -35.75 35.83
CA VAL A 11 -22.05 -34.37 35.71
C VAL A 11 -21.98 -33.97 34.24
N LEU A 12 -23.09 -34.09 33.54
CA LEU A 12 -23.29 -33.52 32.20
C LEU A 12 -23.41 -32.00 32.32
N LEU A 13 -22.29 -31.30 32.18
CA LEU A 13 -22.28 -29.86 31.93
C LEU A 13 -22.78 -29.61 30.51
N PRO A 14 -23.83 -28.79 30.29
CA PRO A 14 -24.17 -28.37 28.95
C PRO A 14 -23.09 -27.41 28.44
N LEU A 15 -22.27 -27.86 27.49
CA LEU A 15 -21.51 -26.97 26.61
C LEU A 15 -22.52 -26.29 25.67
N SER A 16 -23.14 -25.21 26.15
CA SER A 16 -23.76 -24.23 25.26
C SER A 16 -22.63 -23.44 24.60
N LEU A 17 -22.07 -23.99 23.51
CA LEU A 17 -21.34 -23.20 22.53
C LEU A 17 -22.33 -22.21 21.94
N THR A 18 -22.31 -20.98 22.43
CA THR A 18 -23.10 -19.89 21.87
C THR A 18 -22.61 -19.64 20.45
N GLU A 19 -23.48 -19.92 19.47
CA GLU A 19 -23.28 -19.66 18.03
C GLU A 19 -23.08 -18.16 17.69
N ALA A 20 -23.01 -17.28 18.69
CA ALA A 20 -22.73 -15.85 18.53
C ALA A 20 -21.31 -15.55 18.03
N ALA A 21 -20.40 -16.54 18.01
CA ALA A 21 -19.03 -16.35 17.52
C ALA A 21 -18.89 -16.52 15.99
N LEU A 22 -19.81 -17.22 15.31
CA LEU A 22 -19.71 -17.41 13.85
C LEU A 22 -20.37 -16.30 13.02
N ALA A 23 -21.21 -15.46 13.63
CA ALA A 23 -21.91 -14.38 12.94
C ALA A 23 -21.16 -13.04 12.91
N ARG A 24 -19.94 -12.98 13.49
CA ARG A 24 -18.98 -11.93 13.13
C ARG A 24 -18.44 -12.29 11.75
N GLY A 25 -19.27 -12.06 10.73
CA GLY A 25 -18.84 -12.17 9.35
C GLY A 25 -17.48 -11.50 9.25
N PHE A 26 -16.51 -12.21 8.71
CA PHE A 26 -15.29 -11.58 8.25
C PHE A 26 -15.76 -10.50 7.28
N LYS A 27 -15.91 -9.26 7.77
CA LYS A 27 -15.97 -8.10 6.90
C LYS A 27 -14.66 -8.21 6.16
N LYS A 28 -14.74 -8.61 4.89
CA LYS A 28 -13.63 -8.50 3.96
C LYS A 28 -13.09 -7.09 4.21
N PRO A 29 -11.85 -6.92 4.71
CA PRO A 29 -11.32 -5.58 4.91
C PRO A 29 -11.54 -4.88 3.57
N ALA A 30 -12.23 -3.75 3.62
CA ALA A 30 -12.56 -3.03 2.39
C ALA A 30 -11.25 -2.90 1.61
N GLY A 31 -11.24 -3.38 0.35
CA GLY A 31 -10.12 -3.12 -0.54
C GLY A 31 -9.95 -1.61 -0.53
N ALA A 32 -8.82 -1.20 0.01
CA ALA A 32 -8.57 0.12 0.50
C ALA A 32 -8.28 0.97 -0.76
N GLY A 33 -9.35 1.62 -1.24
CA GLY A 33 -9.63 1.82 -2.67
C GLY A 33 -8.58 2.62 -3.45
N ALA A 34 -8.50 2.38 -4.75
CA ALA A 34 -7.56 3.07 -5.64
C ALA A 34 -7.81 4.60 -5.69
N ARG A 35 -6.74 5.41 -5.68
CA ARG A 35 -6.84 6.85 -5.93
C ARG A 35 -5.82 7.31 -6.95
N LYS A 36 -6.30 8.10 -7.92
CA LYS A 36 -5.45 8.83 -8.85
C LYS A 36 -4.87 10.06 -8.15
N VAL A 37 -3.56 10.24 -8.23
CA VAL A 37 -2.83 11.34 -7.57
C VAL A 37 -1.79 11.89 -8.54
N PRO A 38 -1.67 13.22 -8.71
CA PRO A 38 -0.64 13.79 -9.57
C PRO A 38 0.77 13.59 -9.03
N LEU A 39 1.74 13.69 -9.94
CA LEU A 39 3.17 13.77 -9.65
C LEU A 39 3.65 15.20 -9.86
N HIS A 40 4.41 15.74 -8.91
CA HIS A 40 4.99 17.08 -8.99
C HIS A 40 6.52 16.99 -8.98
N ASN A 41 7.18 17.86 -9.73
CA ASN A 41 8.64 17.96 -9.68
C ASN A 41 9.09 18.69 -8.42
N THR A 42 9.55 17.92 -7.43
CA THR A 42 10.04 18.44 -6.15
C THR A 42 10.94 17.41 -5.49
N GLU A 43 11.95 17.88 -4.78
CA GLU A 43 12.82 17.02 -3.95
C GLU A 43 12.36 16.99 -2.49
N ALA A 44 11.45 17.89 -2.10
CA ALA A 44 10.93 17.97 -0.74
C ALA A 44 9.91 16.85 -0.52
N PHE A 45 10.08 16.10 0.57
CA PHE A 45 9.07 15.14 1.03
C PHE A 45 8.97 15.09 2.55
N THR A 46 7.79 14.71 3.04
CA THR A 46 7.62 14.23 4.41
C THR A 46 6.97 12.86 4.40
N CYS A 47 7.26 12.07 5.42
CA CYS A 47 6.77 10.70 5.52
C CYS A 47 5.27 10.58 5.73
N SER A 48 4.68 11.60 6.32
CA SER A 48 3.25 11.70 6.49
C SER A 48 2.53 12.17 5.24
N GLU A 49 3.19 12.92 4.36
CA GLU A 49 2.52 13.71 3.31
C GLU A 49 3.01 13.41 1.89
N GLY A 50 4.10 12.66 1.70
CA GLY A 50 4.75 12.55 0.39
C GLY A 50 5.31 13.90 -0.01
N ALA A 51 5.03 14.36 -1.24
CA ALA A 51 5.28 15.74 -1.65
C ALA A 51 4.41 16.73 -0.82
N PRO A 52 5.02 17.62 0.00
CA PRO A 52 4.26 18.60 0.78
C PRO A 52 3.88 19.83 -0.05
N ASP A 53 4.66 20.12 -1.10
CA ASP A 53 4.42 21.21 -2.03
C ASP A 53 3.90 20.65 -3.35
N LEU A 54 2.70 21.10 -3.73
CA LEU A 54 1.98 20.68 -4.94
C LEU A 54 1.79 21.86 -5.92
N THR A 55 2.55 22.95 -5.74
CA THR A 55 2.39 24.17 -6.55
C THR A 55 3.12 24.13 -7.90
N GLY A 56 3.98 23.14 -8.12
CA GLY A 56 4.70 22.92 -9.38
C GLY A 56 3.91 22.15 -10.44
N ASP A 57 4.50 22.02 -11.63
CA ASP A 57 3.92 21.32 -12.78
C ASP A 57 3.52 19.86 -12.45
N GLU A 58 2.40 19.41 -13.04
CA GLU A 58 1.90 18.05 -12.92
C GLU A 58 2.37 17.16 -14.09
N PHE A 59 2.97 16.01 -13.77
CA PHE A 59 3.54 15.07 -14.75
C PHE A 59 2.64 13.84 -14.96
N GLU A 60 1.33 14.07 -15.02
CA GLU A 60 0.25 13.08 -15.05
C GLU A 60 -0.13 12.50 -13.68
N PHE A 61 0.06 11.20 -13.42
CA PHE A 61 -0.50 10.57 -12.24
C PHE A 61 0.11 9.23 -11.85
N VAL A 62 -0.10 8.91 -10.58
CA VAL A 62 -0.01 7.56 -10.04
C VAL A 62 -1.37 7.10 -9.54
N ASN A 63 -1.62 5.81 -9.59
CA ASN A 63 -2.83 5.19 -9.06
C ASN A 63 -2.45 4.03 -8.13
N PRO A 64 -2.10 4.33 -6.86
CA PRO A 64 -1.85 3.30 -5.86
C PRO A 64 -3.18 2.64 -5.43
N ASN A 65 -3.14 1.34 -5.25
CA ASN A 65 -4.28 0.50 -4.89
C ASN A 65 -3.81 -0.58 -3.92
N THR A 66 -4.56 -0.81 -2.84
CA THR A 66 -4.28 -1.95 -1.95
C THR A 66 -5.36 -3.01 -2.12
N ASN A 67 -4.93 -4.27 -2.21
CA ASN A 67 -5.86 -5.39 -2.27
C ASN A 67 -6.03 -6.02 -0.87
N TRP A 68 -7.08 -6.82 -0.72
CA TRP A 68 -7.38 -7.54 0.52
C TRP A 68 -6.33 -8.59 0.89
N SER A 69 -5.45 -8.97 -0.04
CA SER A 69 -4.34 -9.91 0.19
C SER A 69 -3.09 -9.24 0.76
N GLY A 70 -3.10 -7.92 0.98
CA GLY A 70 -2.00 -7.19 1.60
C GLY A 70 -0.92 -6.70 0.63
N ASP A 71 -1.20 -6.69 -0.67
CA ASP A 71 -0.29 -6.11 -1.66
C ASP A 71 -0.69 -4.66 -1.99
N VAL A 72 0.31 -3.85 -2.33
CA VAL A 72 0.14 -2.55 -2.97
C VAL A 72 0.44 -2.70 -4.46
N SER A 73 -0.54 -2.39 -5.30
CA SER A 73 -0.37 -2.26 -6.74
C SER A 73 -0.37 -0.80 -7.13
N VAL A 74 0.55 -0.37 -7.98
CA VAL A 74 0.68 1.02 -8.40
C VAL A 74 0.80 1.06 -9.92
N ALA A 75 -0.10 1.81 -10.56
CA ALA A 75 0.07 2.24 -11.93
C ALA A 75 0.73 3.62 -11.94
N VAL A 76 1.81 3.80 -12.69
CA VAL A 76 2.49 5.08 -12.89
C VAL A 76 2.37 5.45 -14.35
N SER A 77 1.95 6.69 -14.62
CA SER A 77 1.90 7.28 -15.95
C SER A 77 2.60 8.63 -15.90
N LEU A 78 3.57 8.82 -16.79
CA LEU A 78 4.27 10.08 -16.97
C LEU A 78 3.83 10.73 -18.28
N LYS A 79 3.64 12.04 -18.21
CA LYS A 79 3.40 12.92 -19.36
C LYS A 79 4.24 14.18 -19.23
N ALA A 80 4.78 14.66 -20.35
CA ALA A 80 5.65 15.84 -20.40
C ALA A 80 6.88 15.73 -19.48
N ALA A 81 7.28 14.50 -19.12
CA ALA A 81 8.55 14.23 -18.48
C ALA A 81 9.70 14.41 -19.49
N THR A 82 10.94 14.29 -19.03
CA THR A 82 12.10 14.40 -19.92
C THR A 82 12.00 13.29 -20.98
N PRO A 83 12.02 13.63 -22.29
CA PRO A 83 11.98 12.64 -23.36
C PRO A 83 13.14 11.65 -23.31
N ASP A 84 12.91 10.45 -23.85
CA ASP A 84 13.91 9.39 -24.04
C ASP A 84 14.77 9.10 -22.78
N SER A 85 14.14 9.16 -21.60
CA SER A 85 14.83 9.10 -20.31
C SER A 85 14.34 7.94 -19.45
N GLY A 86 15.26 7.35 -18.68
CA GLY A 86 14.95 6.36 -17.66
C GLY A 86 14.57 7.02 -16.34
N TYR A 87 13.57 6.45 -15.68
CA TYR A 87 13.08 6.81 -14.35
C TYR A 87 13.03 5.59 -13.45
N ASP A 88 13.67 5.67 -12.30
CA ASP A 88 13.56 4.69 -11.24
C ASP A 88 12.29 4.96 -10.43
N ILE A 89 11.43 3.94 -10.34
CA ILE A 89 10.14 4.02 -9.66
C ILE A 89 10.25 3.39 -8.27
N TRP A 90 9.88 4.18 -7.27
CA TRP A 90 9.92 3.83 -5.86
C TRP A 90 8.51 3.92 -5.27
N VAL A 91 8.10 2.90 -4.51
CA VAL A 91 6.82 2.90 -3.78
C VAL A 91 7.09 3.07 -2.30
N ASN A 92 6.68 4.20 -1.75
CA ASN A 92 6.94 4.58 -0.38
C ASN A 92 5.72 4.29 0.50
N GLN A 93 5.97 3.86 1.74
CA GLN A 93 4.95 3.40 2.67
C GLN A 93 5.22 3.94 4.08
N ALA A 94 4.19 4.46 4.76
CA ALA A 94 4.31 4.96 6.13
C ALA A 94 3.11 4.60 7.02
N PRO A 95 3.30 4.25 8.30
CA PRO A 95 4.58 4.01 9.00
C PRO A 95 5.32 2.77 8.47
N GLY A 96 6.62 2.66 8.75
CA GLY A 96 7.46 1.59 8.20
C GLY A 96 8.94 1.92 7.99
N GLY A 97 9.34 3.18 8.25
CA GLY A 97 10.66 3.72 7.90
C GLY A 97 10.47 4.65 6.71
N CYS A 98 10.68 5.94 6.93
CA CYS A 98 10.62 6.90 5.85
C CYS A 98 11.77 7.93 5.98
N PRO A 99 12.62 8.06 4.94
CA PRO A 99 12.71 7.10 3.84
C PRO A 99 12.92 5.69 4.42
N LEU A 100 12.39 4.65 3.78
CA LEU A 100 12.83 3.29 4.10
C LEU A 100 14.37 3.33 4.05
N GLU A 101 15.09 2.59 4.91
CA GLU A 101 16.56 2.54 4.81
C GLU A 101 17.00 2.24 3.37
N GLU A 102 16.16 1.52 2.63
CA GLU A 102 16.10 1.57 1.18
C GLU A 102 14.63 1.72 0.76
N ALA A 103 14.27 2.86 0.14
CA ALA A 103 13.06 2.89 -0.67
C ALA A 103 13.10 1.67 -1.60
N THR A 104 12.00 0.97 -1.83
CA THR A 104 12.07 -0.21 -2.71
C THR A 104 11.99 0.29 -4.15
N GLN A 105 13.12 0.36 -4.85
CA GLN A 105 13.11 0.52 -6.30
C GLN A 105 12.44 -0.73 -6.86
N VAL A 106 11.31 -0.54 -7.53
CA VAL A 106 10.44 -1.66 -7.88
C VAL A 106 10.26 -1.81 -9.38
N ALA A 107 10.60 -0.77 -10.14
CA ALA A 107 10.70 -0.82 -11.59
C ALA A 107 11.55 0.33 -12.14
N ALA A 108 11.92 0.17 -13.41
CA ALA A 108 12.33 1.26 -14.27
C ALA A 108 11.21 1.58 -15.27
N LEU A 109 10.99 2.86 -15.55
CA LEU A 109 10.10 3.38 -16.58
C LEU A 109 10.94 4.17 -17.58
N HIS A 110 10.75 3.93 -18.87
CA HIS A 110 11.38 4.73 -19.93
C HIS A 110 10.31 5.58 -20.61
N THR A 111 10.63 6.84 -20.86
CA THR A 111 9.79 7.75 -21.65
C THR A 111 10.11 7.67 -23.14
N ASP A 112 9.13 7.97 -23.98
CA ASP A 112 9.30 8.13 -25.42
C ASP A 112 9.81 9.54 -25.79
N GLU A 113 9.92 9.82 -27.10
CA GLU A 113 10.36 11.11 -27.65
C GLU A 113 9.48 12.31 -27.25
N ASN A 114 8.27 12.05 -26.74
CA ASN A 114 7.33 13.06 -26.29
C ASN A 114 7.25 13.13 -24.74
N GLY A 115 8.07 12.36 -24.03
CA GLY A 115 8.06 12.33 -22.57
C GLY A 115 6.91 11.51 -21.97
N TYR A 116 6.31 10.58 -22.73
CA TYR A 116 5.29 9.66 -22.21
C TYR A 116 5.90 8.33 -21.78
N GLY A 117 5.45 7.80 -20.66
CA GLY A 117 5.81 6.45 -20.26
C GLY A 117 4.86 5.91 -19.19
N ASN A 118 4.73 4.58 -19.12
CA ASN A 118 3.85 3.94 -18.14
C ASN A 118 4.46 2.67 -17.59
N VAL A 119 4.20 2.37 -16.32
CA VAL A 119 4.55 1.09 -15.69
C VAL A 119 3.51 0.69 -14.67
N ASN A 120 3.34 -0.62 -14.47
CA ASN A 120 2.55 -1.18 -13.38
C ASN A 120 3.47 -2.00 -12.49
N VAL A 121 3.41 -1.74 -11.19
CA VAL A 121 4.24 -2.42 -10.19
C VAL A 121 3.38 -2.98 -9.07
N LYS A 122 3.89 -4.03 -8.43
CA LYS A 122 3.27 -4.67 -7.29
C LYS A 122 4.32 -4.91 -6.21
N VAL A 123 4.03 -4.47 -4.99
CA VAL A 123 4.92 -4.60 -3.84
C VAL A 123 4.16 -5.13 -2.64
N GLU A 124 4.88 -5.75 -1.71
CA GLU A 124 4.32 -6.16 -0.43
C GLU A 124 4.02 -4.92 0.44
N LYS A 125 2.86 -4.92 1.12
CA LYS A 125 2.54 -3.85 2.07
C LYS A 125 3.37 -4.03 3.34
N VAL A 126 4.10 -3.00 3.73
CA VAL A 126 4.79 -2.98 5.03
C VAL A 126 3.75 -3.07 6.14
N ALA A 127 3.99 -3.95 7.12
CA ALA A 127 3.08 -4.14 8.24
C ALA A 127 2.83 -2.81 8.98
N GLY A 128 1.55 -2.41 9.07
CA GLY A 128 1.14 -1.16 9.71
C GLY A 128 1.19 0.08 8.81
N ALA A 129 1.70 0.00 7.59
CA ALA A 129 1.63 1.12 6.64
C ALA A 129 0.18 1.51 6.35
N ALA A 130 -0.12 2.81 6.40
CA ALA A 130 -1.44 3.36 6.11
C ALA A 130 -1.40 4.37 4.96
N ARG A 131 -0.23 4.99 4.74
CA ARG A 131 0.00 6.03 3.74
C ARG A 131 0.96 5.56 2.67
N PHE A 132 0.66 5.91 1.43
CA PHE A 132 1.39 5.47 0.25
C PHE A 132 1.64 6.65 -0.69
N TRP A 133 2.86 6.78 -1.19
CA TRP A 133 3.20 7.73 -2.26
C TRP A 133 4.27 7.15 -3.17
N VAL A 134 4.43 7.73 -4.35
CA VAL A 134 5.37 7.26 -5.36
C VAL A 134 6.43 8.31 -5.60
N SER A 135 7.66 7.86 -5.82
CA SER A 135 8.75 8.66 -6.35
C SER A 135 9.17 8.11 -7.72
N ALA A 136 9.32 8.98 -8.71
CA ALA A 136 9.98 8.65 -9.98
C ALA A 136 11.21 9.56 -10.13
N VAL A 137 12.39 8.97 -10.15
CA VAL A 137 13.68 9.69 -10.13
C VAL A 137 14.44 9.38 -11.41
N GLY A 138 14.77 10.40 -12.19
CA GLY A 138 15.44 10.22 -13.47
C GLY A 138 15.24 11.39 -14.42
N GLY A 139 15.94 11.40 -15.56
CA GLY A 139 15.81 12.46 -16.56
C GLY A 139 16.01 13.89 -16.01
N ASN A 140 16.81 14.08 -14.96
CA ASN A 140 16.98 15.34 -14.21
C ASN A 140 15.72 15.86 -13.48
N LEU A 141 14.74 15.00 -13.22
CA LEU A 141 13.55 15.31 -12.43
C LEU A 141 13.45 14.39 -11.22
N VAL A 142 12.86 14.91 -10.15
CA VAL A 142 12.41 14.12 -8.99
C VAL A 142 10.91 14.34 -8.88
N LEU A 143 10.15 13.35 -9.31
CA LEU A 143 8.69 13.42 -9.39
C LEU A 143 8.09 12.70 -8.19
N LEU A 144 7.36 13.43 -7.34
CA LEU A 144 6.76 12.91 -6.12
C LEU A 144 5.25 13.11 -6.13
N SER A 145 4.51 12.10 -5.66
CA SER A 145 3.08 12.26 -5.37
C SER A 145 2.88 12.69 -3.92
N ARG A 146 1.72 13.29 -3.61
CA ARG A 146 1.27 13.34 -2.21
C ARG A 146 1.02 11.92 -1.70
N ALA A 147 1.15 11.74 -0.39
CA ALA A 147 0.73 10.55 0.31
C ALA A 147 -0.80 10.44 0.34
N ILE A 148 -1.28 9.24 0.08
CA ILE A 148 -2.69 8.90 0.22
C ILE A 148 -2.87 7.82 1.26
N GLN A 149 -3.90 7.98 2.08
CA GLN A 149 -4.38 6.93 2.93
C GLN A 149 -5.28 6.01 2.11
N LEU A 150 -4.93 4.72 2.09
CA LEU A 150 -5.69 3.73 1.35
C LEU A 150 -6.68 2.99 2.26
N ASP A 151 -6.42 2.85 3.56
CA ASP A 151 -7.25 2.14 4.55
C ASP A 151 -8.14 3.00 5.46
#